data_AF-A0A7S1E8T3-F1
#
_entry.id   AF-A0A7S1E8T3-F1
#
_cell.length_a   1.000
_cell.length_b   1.000
_cell.length_c   1.000
_cell.angle_alpha   90.00
_cell.angle_beta   90.00
_cell.angle_gamma   90.00
#
_symmetry.space_group_name_H-M   'P 1'
#
loop_
_entity.id
_entity.type
_entity.pdbx_description
1 polymer ?
#
loop_
_entity_poly.entity_id
_entity_poly.type
_entity_poly.pdbx_seq_one_letter_code
_entity_poly.pdbx_strand_id
1 'polypeptide(L)'
;TPYDPNWAHDKPYPTIASVSEVGSTWCGRCCSFNAPGFRKTKYEVRAGIYDEEAPNGAPVLFSHEKTETCGANIYLGQSDNGQWRMPMCCYLPYLETKDANGAKLGRTQYLCDACLFVPKFSVHDRNDNEVYRLRPDTCCLGCCVRCRCTCNAKDGKCCRLPFLLRDPKTLEPKGGQVTDLWAGLTSEMCTKRNTYQIQYPPECDNSMRATLLGSALLVDLVIFEQDQD
;
A
#
# COMPACT_ATOMS: atom_id res chain seq x y z
N THR A 1 8.00 -17.16 2.15
CA THR A 1 9.13 -17.67 2.97
C THR A 1 8.98 -17.11 4.38
N PRO A 2 9.39 -17.81 5.45
CA PRO A 2 9.37 -17.22 6.78
C PRO A 2 10.17 -15.91 6.78
N TYR A 3 9.72 -14.95 7.59
CA TYR A 3 10.41 -13.69 7.84
C TYR A 3 11.90 -13.95 8.11
N ASP A 4 12.78 -13.46 7.24
CA ASP A 4 14.23 -13.55 7.42
C ASP A 4 14.69 -12.35 8.28
N PRO A 5 15.15 -12.57 9.52
CA PRO A 5 15.63 -11.49 10.38
C PRO A 5 16.91 -10.81 9.84
N ASN A 6 17.62 -11.41 8.86
CA ASN A 6 18.83 -10.86 8.23
C ASN A 6 18.54 -10.06 6.95
N TRP A 7 17.31 -9.61 6.76
CA TRP A 7 16.91 -8.79 5.61
C TRP A 7 17.48 -7.36 5.68
N ALA A 8 17.88 -6.92 6.88
CA ALA A 8 18.43 -5.59 7.10
C ALA A 8 19.89 -5.50 6.62
N HIS A 9 20.12 -4.48 5.79
CA HIS A 9 21.39 -3.95 5.28
C HIS A 9 21.95 -4.59 3.99
N ASP A 10 21.93 -3.77 2.93
CA ASP A 10 22.91 -3.72 1.83
C ASP A 10 23.15 -4.98 0.99
N LYS A 11 22.13 -5.81 0.73
CA LYS A 11 22.22 -6.76 -0.39
C LYS A 11 21.85 -6.04 -1.70
N PRO A 12 22.74 -6.01 -2.72
CA PRO A 12 22.41 -5.45 -4.03
C PRO A 12 21.39 -6.37 -4.70
N TYR A 13 20.11 -6.08 -4.52
CA TYR A 13 19.07 -6.69 -5.34
C TYR A 13 19.13 -6.05 -6.72
N PRO A 14 19.12 -6.83 -7.81
CA PRO A 14 19.04 -6.27 -9.14
C PRO A 14 17.72 -5.50 -9.26
N THR A 15 17.80 -4.21 -9.59
CA THR A 15 16.62 -3.41 -9.91
C THR A 15 16.01 -3.93 -11.21
N ILE A 16 14.86 -4.58 -11.09
CA ILE A 16 14.14 -5.15 -12.23
C ILE A 16 13.16 -4.16 -12.87
N ALA A 17 12.63 -3.24 -12.07
CA ALA A 17 11.64 -2.26 -12.49
C ALA A 17 11.67 -1.04 -11.57
N SER A 18 11.22 0.10 -12.09
CA SER A 18 11.01 1.33 -11.35
C SER A 18 9.53 1.72 -11.37
N VAL A 19 9.07 2.38 -10.32
CA VAL A 19 7.70 2.89 -10.20
C VAL A 19 7.79 4.40 -10.09
N SER A 20 7.07 5.11 -10.95
CA SER A 20 6.98 6.58 -10.91
C SER A 20 5.54 7.03 -11.04
N GLU A 21 5.22 8.15 -10.39
CA GLU A 21 3.92 8.81 -10.53
C GLU A 21 3.91 9.66 -11.80
N VAL A 22 2.93 9.47 -12.67
CA VAL A 22 2.87 10.10 -14.00
C VAL A 22 1.47 10.67 -14.24
N GLY A 23 1.37 11.96 -14.54
CA GLY A 23 0.11 12.58 -14.96
C GLY A 23 -0.95 12.67 -13.86
N SER A 24 -0.54 12.67 -12.60
CA SER A 24 -1.41 12.93 -11.48
C SER A 24 -1.82 14.41 -11.42
N THR A 25 -3.07 14.65 -11.02
CA THR A 25 -3.57 16.02 -10.88
C THR A 25 -3.12 16.58 -9.54
N TRP A 26 -2.65 17.83 -9.53
CA TRP A 26 -2.43 18.56 -8.29
C TRP A 26 -3.77 18.95 -7.66
N CYS A 27 -3.95 18.61 -6.39
CA CYS A 27 -5.09 19.05 -5.59
C CYS A 27 -4.56 20.00 -4.52
N GLY A 28 -5.07 21.25 -4.50
CA GLY A 28 -4.58 22.27 -3.58
C GLY A 28 -4.86 21.97 -2.12
N ARG A 29 -4.04 22.54 -1.22
CA ARG A 29 -4.13 22.31 0.24
C ARG A 29 -5.53 22.58 0.85
N CYS A 30 -6.32 23.44 0.23
CA CYS A 30 -7.69 23.73 0.67
C CYS A 30 -8.65 22.53 0.52
N CYS A 31 -8.42 21.66 -0.46
CA CYS A 31 -9.18 20.42 -0.65
C CYS A 31 -8.54 19.24 0.11
N SER A 32 -7.22 19.28 0.36
CA SER A 32 -6.54 18.22 1.12
C SER A 32 -6.91 18.20 2.60
N PHE A 33 -7.33 19.31 3.19
CA PHE A 33 -7.74 19.35 4.60
C PHE A 33 -9.00 18.50 4.88
N ASN A 34 -10.01 18.58 4.00
CA ASN A 34 -11.28 17.87 4.18
C ASN A 34 -11.38 16.57 3.35
N ALA A 35 -10.54 16.39 2.32
CA ALA A 35 -10.51 15.20 1.49
C ALA A 35 -9.05 14.90 1.04
N PRO A 36 -8.15 14.57 1.99
CA PRO A 36 -6.75 14.33 1.67
C PRO A 36 -6.62 13.19 0.66
N GLY A 37 -5.76 13.36 -0.34
CA GLY A 37 -5.60 12.39 -1.42
C GLY A 37 -6.78 12.27 -2.40
N PHE A 38 -7.76 13.19 -2.36
CA PHE A 38 -8.81 13.32 -3.39
C PHE A 38 -8.22 13.96 -4.66
N ARG A 39 -7.45 13.15 -5.38
CA ARG A 39 -6.83 13.50 -6.66
C ARG A 39 -6.77 12.26 -7.54
N LYS A 40 -6.76 12.49 -8.85
CA LYS A 40 -6.45 11.42 -9.80
C LYS A 40 -4.96 11.12 -9.71
N THR A 41 -4.63 9.86 -9.49
CA THR A 41 -3.25 9.40 -9.35
C THR A 41 -3.01 8.24 -10.29
N LYS A 42 -1.88 8.26 -10.98
CA LYS A 42 -1.44 7.18 -11.85
C LYS A 42 0.03 6.90 -11.58
N TYR A 43 0.33 5.64 -11.30
CA TYR A 43 1.69 5.10 -11.21
C TYR A 43 1.96 4.25 -12.43
N GLU A 44 3.16 4.39 -13.00
CA GLU A 44 3.62 3.54 -14.08
C GLU A 44 4.80 2.71 -13.59
N VAL A 45 4.73 1.41 -13.85
CA VAL A 45 5.80 0.47 -13.57
C VAL A 45 6.56 0.24 -14.85
N ARG A 46 7.82 0.67 -14.90
CA ARG A 46 8.69 0.63 -16.09
C ARG A 46 9.83 -0.36 -15.88
N ALA A 47 10.25 -1.02 -16.95
CA ALA A 47 11.35 -1.99 -16.88
C ALA A 47 12.69 -1.30 -16.61
N GLY A 48 13.53 -1.92 -15.77
CA GLY A 48 14.88 -1.45 -15.51
C GLY A 48 15.00 -0.34 -14.47
N ILE A 49 16.18 0.28 -14.45
CA ILE A 49 16.56 1.34 -13.49
C ILE A 49 15.90 2.66 -13.92
N TYR A 50 15.42 3.42 -12.95
CA TYR A 50 14.89 4.76 -13.19
C TYR A 50 15.99 5.70 -13.70
N ASP A 51 15.74 6.36 -14.81
CA ASP A 51 16.62 7.37 -15.41
C ASP A 51 16.00 8.77 -15.21
N GLU A 52 16.71 9.65 -14.50
CA GLU A 52 16.24 11.02 -14.24
C GLU A 52 16.27 11.91 -15.49
N GLU A 53 17.17 11.64 -16.44
CA GLU A 53 17.29 12.41 -17.68
C GLU A 53 16.26 11.97 -18.72
N ALA A 54 15.86 10.70 -18.67
CA ALA A 54 14.83 10.11 -19.53
C ALA A 54 13.75 9.35 -18.72
N PRO A 55 12.95 10.04 -17.89
CA PRO A 55 12.00 9.40 -16.96
C PRO A 55 10.91 8.58 -17.66
N ASN A 56 10.70 8.80 -18.96
CA ASN A 56 9.74 8.08 -19.78
C ASN A 56 10.39 7.16 -20.85
N GLY A 57 11.72 6.97 -20.80
CA GLY A 57 12.47 6.26 -21.84
C GLY A 57 12.31 4.74 -21.82
N ALA A 58 12.05 4.15 -20.65
CA ALA A 58 11.88 2.71 -20.49
C ALA A 58 10.45 2.25 -20.80
N PRO A 59 10.25 1.02 -21.34
CA PRO A 59 8.91 0.51 -21.65
C PRO A 59 8.07 0.32 -20.38
N VAL A 60 6.80 0.71 -20.45
CA VAL A 60 5.81 0.49 -19.39
C VAL A 60 5.41 -0.97 -19.38
N LEU A 61 5.54 -1.63 -18.22
CA LEU A 61 5.10 -3.01 -18.00
C LEU A 61 3.61 -3.06 -17.68
N PHE A 62 3.19 -2.23 -16.73
CA PHE A 62 1.81 -2.06 -16.30
C PHE A 62 1.66 -0.73 -15.56
N SER A 63 0.43 -0.31 -15.31
CA SER A 63 0.12 0.91 -14.59
C SER A 63 -0.92 0.67 -13.50
N HIS A 64 -0.90 1.54 -12.51
CA HIS A 64 -1.84 1.56 -11.41
C HIS A 64 -2.52 2.92 -11.38
N GLU A 65 -3.84 2.95 -11.43
CA GLU A 65 -4.57 4.20 -11.50
C GLU A 65 -5.74 4.26 -10.52
N LYS A 66 -5.96 5.47 -10.04
CA LYS A 66 -7.01 5.86 -9.11
C LYS A 66 -7.69 7.10 -9.66
N THR A 67 -9.02 7.13 -9.64
CA THR A 67 -9.81 8.33 -9.91
C THR A 67 -9.88 9.22 -8.67
N GLU A 68 -10.68 10.28 -8.71
CA GLU A 68 -10.93 11.15 -7.57
C GLU A 68 -11.67 10.38 -6.45
N THR A 69 -10.89 9.78 -5.55
CA THR A 69 -11.40 9.15 -4.32
C THR A 69 -10.64 9.67 -3.11
N CYS A 70 -11.27 9.67 -1.94
CA CYS A 70 -10.61 10.15 -0.74
C CYS A 70 -9.48 9.20 -0.33
N GLY A 71 -8.47 9.72 0.36
CA GLY A 71 -7.61 8.91 1.23
C GLY A 71 -8.45 8.30 2.35
N ALA A 72 -7.97 7.24 2.99
CA ALA A 72 -8.75 6.50 3.98
C ALA A 72 -8.89 7.22 5.34
N ASN A 73 -8.65 8.53 5.40
CA ASN A 73 -8.57 9.29 6.63
C ASN A 73 -9.10 10.71 6.41
N ILE A 74 -10.42 10.88 6.42
CA ILE A 74 -11.01 12.22 6.41
C ILE A 74 -10.96 12.80 7.83
N TYR A 75 -10.63 14.09 7.90
CA TYR A 75 -10.66 14.86 9.13
C TYR A 75 -12.05 14.84 9.76
N LEU A 76 -12.16 14.35 11.00
CA LEU A 76 -13.39 14.38 11.79
C LEU A 76 -13.39 15.46 12.87
N GLY A 77 -12.20 15.83 13.36
CA GLY A 77 -12.06 16.83 14.42
C GLY A 77 -10.61 17.04 14.83
N GLN A 78 -10.34 18.13 15.53
CA GLN A 78 -9.03 18.46 16.08
C GLN A 78 -9.12 18.51 17.60
N SER A 79 -8.19 17.81 18.24
CA SER A 79 -7.95 17.86 19.68
C SER A 79 -6.59 18.50 19.95
N ASP A 80 -6.33 18.85 21.21
CA ASP A 80 -5.01 19.36 21.63
C ASP A 80 -3.88 18.35 21.40
N ASN A 81 -4.21 17.06 21.23
CA ASN A 81 -3.28 15.97 20.92
C ASN A 81 -3.20 15.63 19.41
N GLY A 82 -3.80 16.45 18.54
CA GLY A 82 -3.74 16.28 17.10
C GLY A 82 -5.11 16.03 16.44
N GLN A 83 -5.05 15.70 15.15
CA GLN A 83 -6.23 15.51 14.30
C GLN A 83 -6.79 14.09 14.43
N TRP A 84 -8.09 13.99 14.64
CA TRP A 84 -8.84 12.75 14.61
C TRP A 84 -9.31 12.52 13.19
N ARG A 85 -8.80 11.46 12.56
CA ARG A 85 -9.19 11.07 11.21
C ARG A 85 -9.84 9.70 11.24
N MET A 86 -10.89 9.50 10.44
CA MET A 86 -11.49 8.19 10.23
C MET A 86 -11.73 7.93 8.73
N PRO A 87 -11.80 6.66 8.32
CA PRO A 87 -12.10 6.32 6.94
C PRO A 87 -13.48 6.82 6.53
N MET A 88 -13.51 7.64 5.47
CA MET A 88 -14.77 7.99 4.81
C MET A 88 -15.24 6.80 4.00
N CYS A 89 -16.24 6.09 4.53
CA CYS A 89 -16.87 4.96 3.84
C CYS A 89 -17.57 5.35 2.51
N CYS A 90 -17.74 6.65 2.22
CA CYS A 90 -18.48 7.13 1.05
C CYS A 90 -17.64 7.29 -0.24
N TYR A 91 -16.30 7.27 -0.20
CA TYR A 91 -15.44 7.35 -1.40
C TYR A 91 -14.12 6.60 -1.16
N LEU A 92 -14.23 5.29 -0.92
CA LEU A 92 -13.11 4.46 -0.52
C LEU A 92 -11.98 4.46 -1.55
N PRO A 93 -10.71 4.63 -1.10
CA PRO A 93 -9.58 4.60 -2.01
C PRO A 93 -9.43 3.23 -2.65
N TYR A 94 -9.13 3.25 -3.94
CA TYR A 94 -8.81 2.05 -4.70
C TYR A 94 -7.69 2.35 -5.67
N LEU A 95 -7.09 1.28 -6.18
CA LEU A 95 -6.07 1.33 -7.22
C LEU A 95 -6.36 0.21 -8.22
N GLU A 96 -6.69 0.57 -9.45
CA GLU A 96 -6.92 -0.36 -10.55
C GLU A 96 -5.60 -0.61 -11.28
N THR A 97 -5.26 -1.87 -11.50
CA THR A 97 -4.06 -2.28 -12.22
C THR A 97 -4.42 -2.58 -13.67
N LYS A 98 -3.70 -1.98 -14.61
CA LYS A 98 -3.88 -2.15 -16.05
C LYS A 98 -2.58 -2.59 -16.70
N ASP A 99 -2.68 -3.42 -17.73
CA ASP A 99 -1.51 -3.78 -18.55
C ASP A 99 -1.01 -2.59 -19.39
N ALA A 100 0.08 -2.80 -20.12
CA ALA A 100 0.63 -1.78 -21.03
C ALA A 100 -0.35 -1.34 -22.14
N ASN A 101 -1.35 -2.15 -22.48
CA ASN A 101 -2.37 -1.86 -23.48
C ASN A 101 -3.63 -1.20 -22.88
N GLY A 102 -3.67 -1.00 -21.56
CA GLY A 102 -4.81 -0.44 -20.83
C GLY A 102 -5.89 -1.46 -20.44
N ALA A 103 -5.70 -2.75 -20.68
CA ALA A 103 -6.63 -3.78 -20.23
C ALA A 103 -6.49 -4.02 -18.72
N LYS A 104 -7.63 -4.09 -18.03
CA LYS A 104 -7.68 -4.33 -16.58
C LYS A 104 -7.08 -5.68 -16.22
N LEU A 105 -6.18 -5.70 -15.24
CA LEU A 105 -5.60 -6.91 -14.65
C LEU A 105 -6.27 -7.27 -13.32
N GLY A 106 -6.64 -6.25 -12.54
CA GLY A 106 -7.27 -6.40 -11.24
C GLY A 106 -7.41 -5.07 -10.53
N ARG A 107 -7.94 -5.08 -9.31
CA ARG A 107 -8.17 -3.86 -8.52
C ARG A 107 -7.93 -4.14 -7.05
N THR A 108 -7.26 -3.23 -6.36
CA THR A 108 -7.24 -3.23 -4.89
C THR A 108 -8.13 -2.11 -4.39
N GLN A 109 -8.97 -2.36 -3.40
CA GLN A 109 -9.87 -1.36 -2.83
C GLN A 109 -9.83 -1.41 -1.30
N TYR A 110 -9.84 -0.25 -0.66
CA TYR A 110 -9.99 -0.16 0.79
C TYR A 110 -11.39 -0.63 1.21
N LEU A 111 -11.48 -1.36 2.33
CA LEU A 111 -12.73 -1.84 2.91
C LEU A 111 -13.07 -1.08 4.19
N CYS A 112 -14.20 -0.38 4.18
CA CYS A 112 -14.83 0.16 5.39
C CYS A 112 -15.75 -0.91 6.01
N ASP A 113 -15.52 -1.27 7.27
CA ASP A 113 -16.47 -2.08 8.06
C ASP A 113 -16.58 -1.52 9.50
N ALA A 114 -17.32 -2.19 10.37
CA ALA A 114 -17.53 -1.75 11.76
C ALA A 114 -16.23 -1.60 12.59
N CYS A 115 -15.14 -2.26 12.21
CA CYS A 115 -13.83 -2.14 12.84
C CYS A 115 -12.99 -1.04 12.16
N LEU A 116 -13.42 0.21 12.31
CA LEU A 116 -12.88 1.37 11.58
C LEU A 116 -11.38 1.65 11.85
N PHE A 117 -10.85 1.16 12.97
CA PHE A 117 -9.45 1.34 13.37
C PHE A 117 -8.48 0.29 12.80
N VAL A 118 -8.98 -0.64 11.98
CA VAL A 118 -8.15 -1.66 11.33
C VAL A 118 -8.21 -1.46 9.81
N PRO A 119 -7.10 -1.04 9.16
CA PRO A 119 -7.07 -0.92 7.71
C PRO A 119 -7.20 -2.29 7.05
N LYS A 120 -8.12 -2.39 6.10
CA LYS A 120 -8.41 -3.61 5.35
C LYS A 120 -8.53 -3.26 3.89
N PHE A 121 -8.08 -4.16 3.03
CA PHE A 121 -8.17 -4.00 1.59
C PHE A 121 -8.70 -5.29 0.96
N SER A 122 -9.56 -5.13 -0.02
CA SER A 122 -10.03 -6.19 -0.90
C SER A 122 -9.20 -6.19 -2.18
N VAL A 123 -8.76 -7.36 -2.61
CA VAL A 123 -8.03 -7.56 -3.86
C VAL A 123 -8.92 -8.33 -4.81
N HIS A 124 -9.24 -7.70 -5.93
CA HIS A 124 -10.12 -8.20 -6.98
C HIS A 124 -9.33 -8.60 -8.22
N ASP A 125 -9.80 -9.66 -8.89
CA ASP A 125 -9.29 -10.07 -10.20
C ASP A 125 -9.78 -9.16 -11.35
N ARG A 126 -9.42 -9.52 -12.59
CA ARG A 126 -9.87 -8.84 -13.82
C ARG A 126 -11.40 -8.75 -13.93
N ASN A 127 -12.12 -9.72 -13.38
CA ASN A 127 -13.58 -9.84 -13.45
C ASN A 127 -14.28 -9.23 -12.23
N ASP A 128 -13.55 -8.47 -11.41
CA ASP A 128 -14.02 -7.86 -10.15
C ASP A 128 -14.41 -8.86 -9.05
N ASN A 129 -14.01 -10.13 -9.15
CA ASN A 129 -14.19 -11.10 -8.07
C ASN A 129 -13.15 -10.87 -6.98
N GLU A 130 -13.58 -10.79 -5.72
CA GLU A 130 -12.67 -10.72 -4.57
C GLU A 130 -11.92 -12.05 -4.42
N VAL A 131 -10.60 -12.01 -4.61
CA VAL A 131 -9.71 -13.19 -4.51
C VAL A 131 -9.00 -13.21 -3.16
N TYR A 132 -8.55 -12.06 -2.68
CA TYR A 132 -7.85 -11.95 -1.40
C TYR A 132 -8.36 -10.79 -0.58
N ARG A 133 -8.27 -10.96 0.74
CA ARG A 133 -8.42 -9.88 1.72
C ARG A 133 -7.08 -9.60 2.37
N LEU A 134 -6.56 -8.41 2.15
CA LEU A 134 -5.32 -7.94 2.73
C LEU A 134 -5.63 -7.19 4.03
N ARG A 135 -5.22 -7.76 5.17
CA ARG A 135 -5.48 -7.18 6.48
C ARG A 135 -4.43 -7.62 7.50
N PRO A 136 -4.16 -6.80 8.53
CA PRO A 136 -3.29 -7.21 9.61
C PRO A 136 -3.98 -8.23 10.53
N ASP A 137 -3.17 -8.85 11.39
CA ASP A 137 -3.68 -9.55 12.56
C ASP A 137 -4.39 -8.58 13.50
N THR A 138 -5.48 -9.02 14.10
CA THR A 138 -6.29 -8.19 15.00
C THR A 138 -6.46 -8.84 16.37
N CYS A 139 -6.63 -8.02 17.40
CA CYS A 139 -7.03 -8.41 18.75
C CYS A 139 -8.37 -7.73 19.13
N CYS A 140 -8.82 -7.88 20.38
CA CYS A 140 -10.02 -7.22 20.91
C CYS A 140 -11.24 -7.34 19.97
N LEU A 141 -11.60 -8.58 19.63
CA LEU A 141 -12.72 -8.90 18.72
C LEU A 141 -12.62 -8.24 17.33
N GLY A 142 -11.40 -7.95 16.85
CA GLY A 142 -11.18 -7.36 15.52
C GLY A 142 -11.06 -5.85 15.52
N CYS A 143 -11.26 -5.18 16.66
CA CYS A 143 -11.30 -3.72 16.75
C CYS A 143 -9.90 -3.08 16.79
N CYS A 144 -8.87 -3.85 17.12
CA CYS A 144 -7.51 -3.33 17.27
C CYS A 144 -6.54 -4.15 16.43
N VAL A 145 -5.55 -3.47 15.84
CA VAL A 145 -4.40 -4.12 15.22
C VAL A 145 -3.59 -4.83 16.30
N ARG A 146 -3.29 -6.12 16.08
CA ARG A 146 -2.40 -6.88 16.96
C ARG A 146 -0.95 -6.56 16.58
N CYS A 147 -0.37 -5.57 17.23
CA CYS A 147 1.06 -5.27 17.11
C CYS A 147 1.89 -6.51 17.46
N ARG A 148 2.77 -6.92 16.53
CA ARG A 148 3.79 -7.91 16.84
C ARG A 148 4.94 -7.19 17.51
N CYS A 149 4.88 -7.11 18.84
CA CYS A 149 5.95 -6.55 19.65
C CYS A 149 7.18 -7.46 19.66
N THR A 150 7.92 -7.52 18.54
CA THR A 150 9.26 -8.12 18.49
C THR A 150 10.27 -7.08 18.99
N CYS A 151 10.12 -6.68 20.24
CA CYS A 151 11.00 -5.72 20.90
C CYS A 151 12.34 -6.38 21.25
N ASN A 152 13.22 -6.51 20.25
CA ASN A 152 14.66 -6.50 20.48
C ASN A 152 15.13 -5.06 20.25
N ALA A 153 15.82 -4.50 21.24
CA ALA A 153 16.21 -3.08 21.32
C ALA A 153 17.08 -2.53 20.17
N LYS A 154 17.34 -3.31 19.12
CA LYS A 154 18.16 -2.93 17.96
C LYS A 154 17.34 -2.53 16.72
N ASP A 155 16.05 -2.87 16.68
CA ASP A 155 15.16 -2.55 15.55
C ASP A 155 14.19 -1.45 15.97
N GLY A 156 14.43 -0.22 15.52
CA GLY A 156 13.89 1.04 16.03
C GLY A 156 12.37 1.29 16.01
N LYS A 157 11.52 0.28 15.79
CA LYS A 157 10.06 0.38 16.04
C LYS A 157 9.55 -0.91 16.69
N CYS A 158 8.87 -0.78 17.84
CA CYS A 158 8.26 -1.90 18.57
C CYS A 158 7.28 -2.73 17.73
N CYS A 159 6.77 -2.16 16.63
CA CYS A 159 5.47 -2.52 16.12
C CYS A 159 5.51 -2.57 14.60
N ARG A 160 6.15 -3.61 14.04
CA ARG A 160 6.07 -3.92 12.60
C ARG A 160 4.68 -4.50 12.31
N LEU A 161 3.98 -3.92 11.34
CA LEU A 161 2.62 -4.34 10.99
C LEU A 161 2.59 -5.09 9.65
N PRO A 162 2.63 -6.43 9.65
CA PRO A 162 2.46 -7.20 8.43
C PRO A 162 0.98 -7.22 8.02
N PHE A 163 0.72 -6.89 6.75
CA PHE A 163 -0.57 -7.10 6.11
C PHE A 163 -0.59 -8.49 5.48
N LEU A 164 -1.40 -9.39 6.01
CA LEU A 164 -1.47 -10.77 5.55
C LEU A 164 -2.52 -10.91 4.45
N LEU A 165 -2.18 -11.65 3.40
CA LEU A 165 -3.16 -12.10 2.40
C LEU A 165 -3.98 -13.24 3.00
N ARG A 166 -5.29 -13.03 3.04
CA ARG A 166 -6.25 -13.99 3.60
C ARG A 166 -7.34 -14.31 2.60
N ASP A 167 -7.96 -15.47 2.79
CA ASP A 167 -9.19 -15.83 2.08
C ASP A 167 -10.31 -14.82 2.42
N PRO A 168 -11.10 -14.34 1.46
CA PRO A 168 -12.14 -13.36 1.74
C PRO A 168 -13.31 -13.91 2.57
N LYS A 169 -13.56 -15.23 2.51
CA LYS A 169 -14.65 -15.89 3.22
C LYS A 169 -14.18 -16.45 4.57
N THR A 170 -13.11 -17.24 4.56
CA THR A 170 -12.63 -17.91 5.79
C THR A 170 -11.70 -17.04 6.62
N LEU A 171 -11.14 -15.97 6.03
CA LEU A 171 -10.09 -15.13 6.60
C LEU A 171 -8.81 -15.91 6.93
N GLU A 172 -8.64 -17.14 6.45
CA GLU A 172 -7.43 -17.92 6.68
C GLU A 172 -6.25 -17.39 5.83
N PRO A 173 -5.02 -17.38 6.36
CA PRO A 173 -3.86 -16.93 5.60
C PRO A 173 -3.62 -17.79 4.34
N LYS A 174 -3.39 -17.16 3.19
CA LYS A 174 -3.11 -17.82 1.89
C LYS A 174 -1.62 -17.85 1.52
N GLY A 175 -0.74 -17.55 2.48
CA GLY A 175 0.72 -17.65 2.27
C GLY A 175 1.39 -16.46 1.58
N GLY A 176 0.72 -15.31 1.51
CA GLY A 176 1.31 -14.04 1.07
C GLY A 176 1.19 -12.95 2.13
N GLN A 177 2.07 -11.95 2.06
CA GLN A 177 2.02 -10.78 2.94
C GLN A 177 2.68 -9.55 2.31
N VAL A 178 2.22 -8.37 2.71
CA VAL A 178 2.87 -7.08 2.46
C VAL A 178 3.38 -6.56 3.80
N THR A 179 4.68 -6.32 3.90
CA THR A 179 5.33 -5.88 5.14
C THR A 179 6.20 -4.67 4.85
N ASP A 180 6.02 -3.60 5.63
CA ASP A 180 6.93 -2.45 5.60
C ASP A 180 8.31 -2.84 6.15
N LEU A 181 9.32 -2.46 5.40
CA LEU A 181 10.73 -2.72 5.60
C LEU A 181 11.40 -1.42 6.05
N TRP A 182 11.60 -1.28 7.37
CA TRP A 182 12.33 -0.15 7.95
C TRP A 182 13.81 -0.17 7.58
N ALA A 183 14.27 0.82 6.82
CA ALA A 183 15.66 0.92 6.35
C ALA A 183 16.65 1.57 7.35
N GLY A 184 16.20 1.92 8.56
CA GLY A 184 17.07 2.46 9.61
C GLY A 184 16.89 3.97 9.86
N LEU A 185 17.36 4.43 11.03
CA LEU A 185 17.27 5.84 11.47
C LEU A 185 18.01 6.81 10.53
N THR A 186 19.10 6.35 9.93
CA THR A 186 19.97 7.12 9.03
C THR A 186 19.41 7.24 7.61
N SER A 187 18.70 6.22 7.11
CA SER A 187 18.03 6.34 5.81
C SER A 187 16.77 7.19 5.93
N GLU A 188 16.00 7.11 7.01
CA GLU A 188 14.77 7.90 7.17
C GLU A 188 15.03 9.42 7.26
N MET A 189 16.16 9.86 7.84
CA MET A 189 16.51 11.29 7.89
C MET A 189 16.97 11.86 6.54
N CYS A 190 17.55 11.05 5.65
CA CYS A 190 18.15 11.51 4.39
C CYS A 190 17.34 11.12 3.14
N THR A 191 16.59 10.03 3.21
CA THR A 191 15.77 9.47 2.14
C THR A 191 14.42 9.04 2.71
N LYS A 192 13.38 9.87 2.52
CA LYS A 192 11.97 9.55 2.82
C LYS A 192 11.44 8.43 1.91
N ARG A 193 12.06 7.25 1.92
CA ARG A 193 11.70 6.09 1.10
C ARG A 193 11.24 4.96 2.01
N ASN A 194 9.95 4.64 1.95
CA ASN A 194 9.41 3.42 2.52
C ASN A 194 9.80 2.25 1.62
N THR A 195 10.31 1.18 2.21
CA THR A 195 10.62 -0.06 1.48
C THR A 195 9.54 -1.08 1.81
N TYR A 196 9.05 -1.82 0.84
CA TYR A 196 8.03 -2.84 1.09
C TYR A 196 8.51 -4.23 0.64
N GLN A 197 8.31 -5.22 1.48
CA GLN A 197 8.41 -6.62 1.10
C GLN A 197 7.04 -7.14 0.70
N ILE A 198 6.95 -7.67 -0.50
CA ILE A 198 5.75 -8.35 -0.98
C ILE A 198 6.08 -9.82 -1.16
N GLN A 199 5.36 -10.67 -0.43
CA GLN A 199 5.41 -12.11 -0.59
C GLN A 199 4.16 -12.55 -1.34
N TYR A 200 4.37 -13.10 -2.54
CA TYR A 200 3.29 -13.62 -3.37
C TYR A 200 2.90 -15.03 -2.95
N PRO A 201 1.60 -15.38 -2.99
CA PRO A 201 1.18 -16.76 -2.83
C PRO A 201 1.70 -17.63 -4.01
N PRO A 202 2.00 -18.92 -3.78
CA PRO A 202 2.64 -19.77 -4.78
C PRO A 202 1.82 -19.96 -6.06
N GLU A 203 0.49 -19.96 -5.94
CA GLU A 203 -0.46 -20.16 -7.04
C GLU A 203 -0.83 -18.84 -7.77
N CYS A 204 -0.12 -17.75 -7.49
CA CYS A 204 -0.42 -16.42 -8.04
C CYS A 204 0.06 -16.25 -9.48
N ASP A 205 -0.85 -15.92 -10.40
CA ASP A 205 -0.55 -15.55 -11.78
C ASP A 205 0.15 -14.18 -11.87
N ASN A 206 0.72 -13.86 -13.03
CA ASN A 206 1.45 -12.60 -13.24
C ASN A 206 0.53 -11.37 -13.10
N SER A 207 -0.75 -11.48 -13.49
CA SER A 207 -1.73 -10.39 -13.39
C SER A 207 -2.03 -10.05 -11.93
N MET A 208 -2.20 -11.08 -11.09
CA MET A 208 -2.42 -10.91 -9.67
C MET A 208 -1.14 -10.46 -8.95
N ARG A 209 0.05 -10.88 -9.39
CA ARG A 209 1.32 -10.33 -8.85
C ARG A 209 1.42 -8.83 -9.08
N ALA A 210 1.11 -8.37 -10.31
CA ALA A 210 1.03 -6.95 -10.61
C ALA A 210 -0.03 -6.26 -9.72
N THR A 211 -1.20 -6.88 -9.56
CA THR A 211 -2.27 -6.31 -8.71
C THR A 211 -1.87 -6.20 -7.25
N LEU A 212 -1.14 -7.18 -6.71
CA LEU A 212 -0.61 -7.17 -5.34
C LEU A 212 0.50 -6.13 -5.12
N LEU A 213 1.28 -5.80 -6.16
CA LEU A 213 2.17 -4.63 -6.13
C LEU A 213 1.35 -3.34 -5.99
N GLY A 214 0.25 -3.23 -6.73
CA GLY A 214 -0.72 -2.15 -6.57
C GLY A 214 -1.34 -2.10 -5.17
N SER A 215 -1.55 -3.25 -4.52
CA SER A 215 -2.03 -3.28 -3.14
C SER A 215 -1.03 -2.68 -2.17
N ALA A 216 0.27 -2.95 -2.34
CA ALA A 216 1.31 -2.35 -1.51
C ALA A 216 1.39 -0.83 -1.69
N LEU A 217 1.27 -0.34 -2.93
CA LEU A 217 1.17 1.10 -3.21
C LEU A 217 -0.07 1.71 -2.55
N LEU A 218 -1.22 1.04 -2.60
CA LEU A 218 -2.44 1.53 -1.96
C LEU A 218 -2.32 1.56 -0.42
N VAL A 219 -1.62 0.60 0.18
CA VAL A 219 -1.29 0.63 1.61
C VAL A 219 -0.43 1.85 1.94
N ASP A 220 0.60 2.13 1.13
CA ASP A 220 1.48 3.29 1.31
C ASP A 220 0.71 4.63 1.21
N LEU A 221 -0.10 4.77 0.15
CA LEU A 221 -0.98 5.92 -0.08
C LEU A 221 -1.94 6.18 1.08
N VAL A 222 -2.54 5.11 1.62
CA VAL A 222 -3.57 5.21 2.64
C VAL A 222 -2.98 5.49 4.02
N ILE A 223 -1.86 4.86 4.36
CA ILE A 223 -1.30 4.89 5.71
C ILE A 223 -0.27 6.01 5.87
N PHE A 224 0.59 6.25 4.88
CA PHE A 224 1.80 7.06 5.07
C PHE A 224 1.82 8.38 4.29
N GLU A 225 1.11 8.50 3.15
CA GLU A 225 1.04 9.80 2.43
C GLU A 225 0.32 10.88 3.27
N GLN A 226 -0.52 10.46 4.23
CA GLN A 226 -1.31 11.35 5.10
C GLN A 226 -0.51 12.11 6.17
N ASP A 227 0.68 11.63 6.51
CA ASP A 227 1.56 12.24 7.53
C ASP A 227 2.50 13.30 6.94
N GLN A 228 2.53 13.44 5.60
CA GLN A 228 3.41 14.38 4.89
C GLN A 228 2.72 15.65 4.36
N ASP A 229 1.39 15.76 4.51
CA ASP A 229 0.58 16.94 4.19
C ASP A 229 0.20 17.75 5.44
#